data_AF-A0A9P7DP70-F1
#
_entry.id   AF-A0A9P7DP70-F1
#
_cell.length_a   1.000
_cell.length_b   1.000
_cell.length_c   1.000
_cell.angle_alpha   90.00
_cell.angle_beta   90.00
_cell.angle_gamma   90.00
#
_symmetry.space_group_name_H-M   'P 1'
#
loop_
_entity.id
_entity.type
_entity.pdbx_description
1 polymer ?
#
loop_
_entity_poly.entity_id
_entity_poly.type
_entity_poly.pdbx_seq_one_letter_code
_entity_poly.pdbx_strand_id
1 'polypeptide(L)'
;MFEKYFTPFPIPALALLYTAAECCIDEWTDRERSDINFSSGEYKAVYDKHLANLRKFDSRTKAHGILDSILKDINVNGRTHARVDTMDVTCGDYLSDVEINNAIRESMQGGDGGNKSDSADELDSESDDNGDNGEDE
;
A
#
# COMPACT_ATOMS: atom_id res chain seq x y z
N MET A 1 -1.29 -13.25 8.47
CA MET A 1 -0.34 -14.35 8.17
C MET A 1 -0.06 -14.42 6.66
N PHE A 2 0.78 -13.51 6.13
CA PHE A 2 1.12 -13.39 4.70
C PHE A 2 2.51 -13.97 4.37
N GLU A 3 3.36 -14.12 5.39
CA GLU A 3 4.77 -14.55 5.30
C GLU A 3 4.99 -15.88 4.58
N LYS A 4 4.06 -16.83 4.71
CA LYS A 4 4.14 -18.15 4.08
C LYS A 4 4.18 -18.12 2.54
N TYR A 5 3.69 -17.02 1.93
CA TYR A 5 3.67 -16.88 0.47
C TYR A 5 4.96 -16.28 -0.09
N PHE A 6 5.82 -15.72 0.77
CA PHE A 6 7.05 -15.01 0.38
C PHE A 6 8.31 -15.64 0.99
N THR A 7 8.16 -16.83 1.60
CA THR A 7 9.26 -17.56 2.23
C THR A 7 9.41 -18.95 1.60
N PRO A 8 10.54 -19.25 0.93
CA PRO A 8 11.65 -18.34 0.62
C PRO A 8 11.25 -17.28 -0.43
N PHE A 9 12.12 -16.31 -0.67
CA PHE A 9 11.84 -15.21 -1.61
C PHE A 9 11.37 -15.76 -2.98
N PRO A 10 10.32 -15.21 -3.62
CA PRO A 10 9.77 -15.80 -4.84
C PRO A 10 10.72 -15.66 -6.04
N ILE A 11 10.88 -16.73 -6.85
CA ILE A 11 11.63 -16.68 -8.11
C ILE A 11 11.12 -15.57 -9.05
N PRO A 12 9.79 -15.37 -9.24
CA PRO A 12 9.29 -14.27 -10.06
C PRO A 12 9.71 -12.88 -9.54
N ALA A 13 9.84 -12.72 -8.22
CA ALA A 13 10.30 -11.48 -7.61
C ALA A 13 11.81 -11.27 -7.83
N LEU A 14 12.61 -12.35 -7.79
CA LEU A 14 14.04 -12.27 -8.13
C LEU A 14 14.27 -11.95 -9.61
N ALA A 15 13.45 -12.50 -10.50
CA ALA A 15 13.48 -12.14 -11.92
C ALA A 15 13.18 -10.64 -12.12
N LEU A 16 12.19 -10.10 -11.40
CA LEU A 16 11.86 -8.68 -11.44
C LEU A 16 13.02 -7.82 -10.92
N LEU A 17 13.67 -8.24 -9.83
CA LEU A 17 14.85 -7.55 -9.28
C LEU A 17 15.99 -7.49 -10.30
N TYR A 18 16.29 -8.59 -10.99
CA TYR A 18 17.31 -8.60 -12.07
C TYR A 18 16.90 -7.73 -13.26
N THR A 19 15.61 -7.67 -13.57
CA THR A 19 15.08 -6.80 -14.63
C THR A 19 15.27 -5.33 -14.27
N ALA A 20 14.99 -4.95 -13.02
CA ALA A 20 15.22 -3.59 -12.54
C ALA A 20 16.72 -3.24 -12.53
N ALA A 21 17.58 -4.19 -12.14
CA ALA A 21 19.03 -4.01 -12.21
C ALA A 21 19.53 -3.80 -13.65
N GLU A 22 19.03 -4.57 -14.62
CA GLU A 22 19.33 -4.38 -16.05
C GLU A 22 18.85 -3.01 -16.52
N CYS A 23 17.64 -2.58 -16.13
CA CYS A 23 17.14 -1.24 -16.43
C CYS A 23 18.04 -0.12 -15.88
N CYS A 24 18.54 -0.27 -14.65
CA CYS A 24 19.48 0.68 -14.07
C CYS A 24 20.84 0.67 -14.80
N ILE A 25 21.26 -0.46 -15.36
CA ILE A 25 22.50 -0.52 -16.15
C ILE A 25 22.29 0.16 -17.50
N ASP A 26 21.15 -0.11 -18.13
CA ASP A 26 20.80 0.44 -19.44
C ASP A 26 20.75 1.98 -19.41
N GLU A 27 20.34 2.57 -18.28
CA GLU A 27 20.32 4.02 -18.02
C GLU A 27 21.68 4.69 -18.29
N TRP A 28 22.80 3.96 -18.17
CA TRP A 28 24.18 4.46 -18.26
C TRP A 28 24.96 3.96 -19.49
N THR A 29 24.30 3.30 -20.44
CA THR A 29 24.97 2.59 -21.55
C THR A 29 25.89 3.48 -22.40
N ASP A 30 25.49 4.72 -22.67
CA ASP A 30 26.22 5.63 -23.57
C ASP A 30 27.21 6.56 -22.84
N ARG A 31 27.57 6.25 -21.59
CA ARG A 31 28.35 7.12 -20.68
C ARG A 31 27.67 8.45 -20.34
N GLU A 32 26.44 8.64 -20.82
CA GLU A 32 25.51 9.70 -20.43
C GLU A 32 24.29 9.04 -19.81
N ARG A 33 23.78 9.64 -18.73
CA ARG A 33 22.57 9.15 -18.07
C ARG A 33 21.36 9.51 -18.91
N SER A 34 20.68 8.50 -19.45
CA SER A 34 19.41 8.66 -20.16
C SER A 34 18.26 8.33 -19.22
N ASP A 35 17.19 9.12 -19.21
CA ASP A 35 16.02 8.83 -18.39
C ASP A 35 15.24 7.68 -19.05
N ILE A 36 15.44 6.45 -18.55
CA ILE A 36 14.75 5.25 -19.05
C ILE A 36 13.59 4.92 -18.13
N ASN A 37 12.41 4.78 -18.72
CA ASN A 37 11.23 4.40 -17.97
C ASN A 37 11.24 2.89 -17.67
N PHE A 38 11.09 2.52 -16.40
CA PHE A 38 10.93 1.12 -16.02
C PHE A 38 9.47 0.69 -16.23
N SER A 39 9.15 0.22 -17.43
CA SER A 39 7.80 -0.19 -17.80
C SER A 39 7.71 -1.65 -18.24
N SER A 40 6.51 -2.24 -18.11
CA SER A 40 6.25 -3.59 -18.61
C SER A 40 6.36 -3.67 -20.14
N GLY A 41 6.03 -2.60 -20.87
CA GLY A 41 6.14 -2.58 -22.33
C GLY A 41 7.58 -2.76 -22.81
N GLU A 42 8.53 -2.11 -22.14
CA GLU A 42 9.94 -2.11 -22.52
C GLU A 42 10.69 -3.32 -21.96
N TYR A 43 10.42 -3.71 -20.71
CA TYR A 43 11.22 -4.71 -20.01
C TYR A 43 10.57 -6.10 -19.89
N LYS A 44 9.37 -6.33 -20.45
CA LYS A 44 8.75 -7.67 -20.40
C LYS A 44 9.64 -8.76 -20.99
N ALA A 45 10.27 -8.52 -22.13
CA ALA A 45 11.16 -9.50 -22.75
C ALA A 45 12.39 -9.82 -21.88
N VAL A 46 12.93 -8.79 -21.21
CA VAL A 46 14.05 -8.92 -20.27
C VAL A 46 13.63 -9.72 -19.04
N TYR A 47 12.45 -9.41 -18.49
CA TYR A 47 11.85 -10.17 -17.39
C TYR A 47 11.65 -11.65 -17.73
N ASP A 48 11.02 -11.94 -18.87
CA ASP A 48 10.75 -13.31 -19.30
C ASP A 48 12.06 -14.10 -19.50
N LYS A 49 13.10 -13.44 -20.04
CA LYS A 49 14.45 -13.99 -20.18
C LYS A 49 15.07 -14.32 -18.81
N HIS A 50 15.03 -13.40 -17.85
CA HIS A 50 15.55 -13.65 -16.50
C HIS A 50 14.79 -14.76 -15.79
N LEU A 51 13.47 -14.78 -15.91
CA LEU A 51 12.63 -15.82 -15.33
C LEU A 51 12.97 -17.21 -15.90
N ALA A 52 13.13 -17.31 -17.23
CA ALA A 52 13.53 -18.54 -17.88
C ALA A 52 14.93 -18.99 -17.44
N ASN A 53 15.88 -18.05 -17.35
CA ASN A 53 17.24 -18.33 -16.90
C ASN A 53 17.29 -18.81 -15.44
N LEU A 54 16.52 -18.18 -14.55
CA LEU A 54 16.43 -18.59 -13.14
C LEU A 54 15.82 -19.98 -12.99
N ARG A 55 14.78 -20.32 -13.75
CA ARG A 55 14.19 -21.67 -13.76
C ARG A 55 15.17 -22.71 -14.29
N LYS A 56 15.90 -22.37 -15.36
CA LYS A 56 16.97 -23.24 -15.89
C LYS A 56 18.08 -23.41 -14.87
N PHE A 57 18.49 -22.35 -14.18
CA PHE A 57 19.50 -22.38 -13.12
C PHE A 57 19.07 -23.27 -11.95
N ASP A 58 17.83 -23.12 -11.47
CA ASP A 58 17.25 -23.98 -10.43
C ASP A 58 17.32 -25.45 -10.85
N SER A 59 16.85 -25.77 -12.06
CA SER A 59 16.83 -27.15 -12.55
C SER A 59 18.23 -27.79 -12.60
N ARG A 60 19.27 -26.99 -12.94
CA ARG A 60 20.66 -27.49 -13.05
C ARG A 60 21.39 -27.53 -11.72
N THR A 61 21.00 -26.71 -10.77
CA THR A 61 21.67 -26.58 -9.46
C THR A 61 20.87 -27.17 -8.32
N LYS A 62 19.73 -27.82 -8.61
CA LYS A 62 18.81 -28.35 -7.59
C LYS A 62 19.49 -29.29 -6.59
N ALA A 63 20.36 -30.17 -7.08
CA ALA A 63 21.13 -31.09 -6.24
C ALA A 63 22.06 -30.38 -5.24
N HIS A 64 22.43 -29.12 -5.53
CA HIS A 64 23.30 -28.30 -4.69
C HIS A 64 22.52 -27.27 -3.87
N GLY A 65 21.21 -27.10 -4.08
CA GLY A 65 20.38 -26.15 -3.35
C GLY A 65 20.81 -24.69 -3.46
N ILE A 66 21.56 -24.32 -4.53
CA ILE A 66 22.20 -23.00 -4.63
C ILE A 66 21.14 -21.89 -4.69
N LEU A 67 20.15 -22.04 -5.57
CA LEU A 67 19.08 -21.04 -5.68
C LEU A 67 18.26 -20.96 -4.39
N ASP A 68 17.95 -22.09 -3.77
CA ASP A 68 17.22 -22.14 -2.51
C ASP A 68 17.97 -21.39 -1.38
N SER A 69 19.30 -21.50 -1.33
CA SER A 69 20.15 -20.74 -0.41
C SER A 69 20.06 -19.23 -0.68
N ILE A 70 20.20 -18.81 -1.94
CA ILE A 70 20.12 -17.40 -2.33
C ILE A 70 18.77 -16.80 -1.94
N LEU A 71 17.67 -17.49 -2.25
CA LEU A 71 16.31 -17.01 -1.95
C LEU A 71 16.04 -16.94 -0.45
N LYS A 72 16.63 -17.86 0.33
CA LYS A 72 16.58 -17.82 1.80
C LYS A 72 17.36 -16.63 2.34
N ASP A 73 18.57 -16.40 1.87
CA ASP A 73 19.44 -15.32 2.33
C ASP A 73 18.83 -13.95 2.00
N ILE A 74 18.26 -13.77 0.79
CA ILE A 74 17.53 -12.56 0.42
C ILE A 74 16.35 -12.31 1.37
N ASN A 75 15.57 -13.35 1.69
CA ASN A 75 14.42 -13.20 2.58
C ASN A 75 14.85 -12.82 4.01
N VAL A 76 15.88 -13.48 4.55
CA VAL A 76 16.40 -13.17 5.89
C VAL A 76 16.96 -11.75 5.94
N ASN A 77 17.90 -11.43 5.03
CA ASN A 77 18.55 -10.12 5.01
C ASN A 77 17.54 -9.00 4.74
N GLY A 78 16.63 -9.21 3.79
CA GLY A 78 15.59 -8.24 3.46
C GLY A 78 14.72 -7.89 4.66
N ARG A 79 14.28 -8.89 5.44
CA ARG A 79 13.52 -8.67 6.67
C ARG A 79 14.33 -7.94 7.74
N THR A 80 15.57 -8.37 7.98
CA THR A 80 16.47 -7.72 8.94
C THR A 80 16.67 -6.24 8.61
N HIS A 81 16.93 -5.91 7.34
CA HIS A 81 17.13 -4.53 6.91
C HIS A 81 15.84 -3.70 6.88
N ALA A 82 14.69 -4.34 6.66
CA ALA A 82 13.38 -3.71 6.78
C ALA A 82 12.93 -3.48 8.24
N ARG A 83 13.76 -3.87 9.24
CA ARG A 83 13.42 -3.85 10.67
C ARG A 83 12.11 -4.59 10.97
N VAL A 84 11.80 -5.61 10.18
CA VAL A 84 10.69 -6.50 10.47
C VAL A 84 11.18 -7.41 11.58
N ASP A 85 10.66 -7.21 12.79
CA ASP A 85 10.92 -8.12 13.90
C ASP A 85 10.60 -9.54 13.44
N THR A 86 11.48 -10.50 13.76
CA THR A 86 11.14 -11.91 13.64
C THR A 86 9.97 -12.12 14.56
N MET A 87 8.75 -12.08 14.01
CA MET A 87 7.53 -12.24 14.78
C MET A 87 7.62 -13.60 15.48
N ASP A 88 7.99 -13.58 16.75
CA ASP A 88 7.53 -14.60 17.67
C ASP A 88 6.01 -14.52 17.58
N VAL A 89 5.38 -15.59 17.11
CA VAL A 89 3.94 -15.61 16.88
C VAL A 89 3.27 -15.70 18.24
N THR A 90 3.27 -14.60 18.98
CA THR A 90 2.16 -14.28 19.87
C THR A 90 1.15 -13.53 19.03
N CYS A 91 0.24 -14.28 18.42
CA CYS A 91 -0.98 -13.75 17.85
C CYS A 91 -1.77 -13.07 18.98
N GLY A 92 -1.46 -11.79 19.21
CA GLY A 92 -2.06 -10.95 20.24
C GLY A 92 -2.51 -9.58 19.70
N ASP A 93 -2.54 -9.39 18.38
CA ASP A 93 -2.96 -8.13 17.73
C ASP A 93 -4.48 -8.04 17.50
N TYR A 94 -5.27 -8.61 18.41
CA TYR A 94 -6.70 -8.30 18.46
C TYR A 94 -6.92 -7.33 19.62
N LEU A 95 -7.65 -6.24 19.36
CA LEU A 95 -8.18 -5.42 20.44
C LEU A 95 -8.91 -6.34 21.43
N SER A 96 -8.51 -6.29 22.69
CA SER A 96 -9.19 -7.03 23.74
C SER A 96 -10.64 -6.55 23.84
N ASP A 97 -11.53 -7.44 24.25
CA ASP A 97 -12.93 -7.08 24.51
C ASP A 97 -13.04 -5.92 25.52
N VAL A 98 -12.04 -5.76 26.39
CA VAL A 98 -11.95 -4.64 27.34
C VAL A 98 -11.73 -3.31 26.63
N GLU A 99 -10.81 -3.26 25.66
CA GLU A 99 -10.54 -2.05 24.88
C GLU A 99 -11.75 -1.65 24.03
N ILE A 100 -12.42 -2.64 23.43
CA ILE A 100 -13.65 -2.44 22.65
C ILE A 100 -14.77 -1.89 23.54
N ASN A 101 -15.00 -2.50 24.70
CA ASN A 101 -16.06 -2.07 25.63
C ASN A 101 -15.78 -0.69 26.25
N ASN A 102 -14.51 -0.35 26.49
CA ASN A 102 -14.13 0.98 26.97
C ASN A 102 -14.44 2.07 25.94
N ALA A 103 -14.10 1.84 24.67
CA ALA A 103 -14.42 2.78 23.59
C ALA A 103 -15.93 3.01 23.43
N ILE A 104 -16.74 1.94 23.54
CA ILE A 104 -18.21 2.05 23.50
C ILE A 104 -18.72 2.94 24.64
N ARG A 105 -18.24 2.74 25.87
CA ARG A 105 -18.69 3.51 27.04
C ARG A 105 -18.34 4.99 26.93
N GLU A 106 -17.14 5.32 26.45
CA GLU A 106 -16.70 6.70 26.28
C GLU A 106 -17.57 7.45 25.26
N SER A 107 -17.94 6.80 24.15
CA SER A 107 -18.85 7.37 23.15
C SER A 107 -20.23 7.74 23.69
N MET A 108 -20.72 6.99 24.70
CA MET A 108 -22.02 7.21 25.32
C MET A 108 -21.99 8.26 26.42
N GLN A 109 -20.82 8.65 26.92
CA GLN A 109 -20.68 9.62 28.02
C GLN A 109 -20.41 11.06 27.56
N GLY A 110 -20.04 11.28 26.29
CA GLY A 110 -19.80 12.61 25.73
C GLY A 110 -21.05 13.42 25.31
N GLY A 111 -22.26 12.99 25.70
CA GLY A 111 -23.53 13.51 25.20
C GLY A 111 -24.39 14.25 26.23
N ASP A 112 -23.82 14.90 27.24
CA ASP A 112 -24.57 15.72 28.20
C ASP A 112 -23.86 17.05 28.49
N GLY A 113 -24.43 18.15 27.97
CA GLY A 113 -23.91 19.50 28.19
C GLY A 113 -24.39 20.54 27.17
N GLY A 114 -25.70 20.77 27.09
CA GLY A 114 -26.27 21.79 26.19
C GLY A 114 -27.74 22.11 26.47
N ASN A 115 -27.97 22.76 27.60
CA ASN A 115 -29.26 23.23 28.12
C ASN A 115 -30.09 24.00 27.06
N LYS A 116 -31.35 23.58 26.87
CA LYS A 116 -32.41 24.37 26.21
C LYS A 116 -32.74 25.59 27.07
N SER A 117 -32.89 26.74 26.43
CA SER A 117 -33.55 27.92 26.99
C SER A 117 -34.41 28.53 25.88
N ASP A 118 -35.70 28.22 25.93
CA ASP A 118 -36.75 28.86 25.15
C ASP A 118 -36.93 30.32 25.60
N SER A 119 -37.10 31.24 24.65
CA SER A 119 -37.80 32.54 24.84
C SER A 119 -38.29 33.04 23.48
N ALA A 120 -39.55 33.45 23.47
CA ALA A 120 -40.43 33.73 22.34
C ALA A 120 -40.14 35.05 21.59
N ASP A 121 -40.63 35.18 20.36
CA ASP A 121 -41.80 36.01 20.05
C ASP A 121 -42.06 36.04 18.54
N GLU A 122 -43.33 35.83 18.18
CA GLU A 122 -43.84 36.03 16.82
C GLU A 122 -44.00 37.52 16.52
N LEU A 123 -43.54 37.96 15.36
CA LEU A 123 -44.16 39.06 14.63
C LEU A 123 -44.19 38.74 13.13
N ASP A 124 -45.42 38.81 12.64
CA ASP A 124 -45.92 38.61 11.29
C ASP A 124 -45.62 39.81 10.38
N SER A 125 -45.85 39.59 9.09
CA SER A 125 -46.19 40.52 8.00
C SER A 125 -45.09 41.13 7.10
N GLU A 126 -45.18 40.64 5.86
CA GLU A 126 -45.21 41.39 4.58
C GLU A 126 -43.90 41.87 3.94
N SER A 127 -43.52 41.13 2.88
CA SER A 127 -42.69 41.64 1.78
C SER A 127 -43.19 41.09 0.44
N ASP A 128 -44.09 41.82 -0.21
CA ASP A 128 -44.34 41.71 -1.65
C ASP A 128 -43.97 43.06 -2.28
N ASP A 129 -42.69 43.18 -2.64
CA ASP A 129 -42.17 44.26 -3.48
C ASP A 129 -42.36 43.85 -4.94
N ASN A 130 -43.52 44.19 -5.51
CA ASN A 130 -43.77 44.03 -6.94
C ASN A 130 -43.50 45.38 -7.61
N GLY A 131 -42.27 45.50 -8.12
CA GLY A 131 -41.82 46.61 -8.96
C GLY A 131 -42.65 46.72 -10.23
N ASP A 132 -43.35 47.84 -10.30
CA ASP A 132 -43.94 48.50 -11.46
C ASP A 132 -42.90 48.81 -12.56
N ASN A 133 -43.42 49.18 -13.73
CA ASN A 133 -42.82 49.62 -14.99
C ASN A 133 -42.98 48.55 -16.08
N GLY A 134 -43.92 48.65 -17.03
CA GLY A 134 -44.35 49.85 -17.75
C GLY A 134 -44.05 49.58 -19.23
N GLU A 135 -45.12 49.43 -20.02
CA GLU A 135 -45.38 50.22 -21.24
C GLU A 135 -44.55 49.78 -22.46
N ASP A 136 -45.26 49.40 -23.53
CA ASP A 136 -45.08 49.97 -24.86
C ASP A 136 -46.22 49.50 -25.79
N GLU A 137 -47.09 50.47 -26.06
CA GLU A 137 -47.94 50.78 -27.24
C GLU A 137 -48.48 49.67 -28.17
#